data_AF-A0A7X1M216-F1
#
_entry.id   AF-A0A7X1M216-F1
#
_cell.length_a   1.000
_cell.length_b   1.000
_cell.length_c   1.000
_cell.angle_alpha   90.00
_cell.angle_beta   90.00
_cell.angle_gamma   90.00
#
_symmetry.space_group_name_H-M   'P 1'
#
loop_
_entity.id
_entity.type
_entity.pdbx_description
1 polymer ?
#
loop_
_entity_poly.entity_id
_entity_poly.type
_entity_poly.pdbx_seq_one_letter_code
_entity_poly.pdbx_strand_id
1 'polypeptide(L)' 'MSAKHKAKAKAEQVKGRVKEATGRAAGDRRTQAEGRTERAKGDIRETAEDVRRTLKK' A
#
# COMPACT_ATOMS: atom_id res chain seq x y z
N MET A 1 -3.53 9.19 -15.40
CA MET A 1 -3.05 7.91 -14.84
C MET A 1 -3.46 6.76 -15.76
N SER A 2 -2.51 6.05 -16.38
CA SER A 2 -2.76 4.89 -17.26
C SER A 2 -3.25 3.67 -16.46
N ALA A 3 -4.10 2.82 -17.06
CA ALA A 3 -4.69 1.63 -16.43
C ALA A 3 -3.64 0.69 -15.79
N LYS A 4 -2.44 0.63 -16.35
CA LYS A 4 -1.30 -0.14 -15.81
C LYS A 4 -0.86 0.34 -14.42
N HIS A 5 -0.91 1.64 -14.15
CA HIS A 5 -0.53 2.19 -12.84
C HIS A 5 -1.56 1.85 -11.76
N LYS A 6 -2.86 1.91 -12.09
CA LYS A 6 -3.93 1.48 -11.17
C LYS A 6 -3.85 -0.02 -10.86
N ALA A 7 -3.58 -0.85 -11.87
CA ALA A 7 -3.42 -2.28 -11.67
C ALA A 7 -2.22 -2.60 -10.77
N LYS A 8 -1.07 -1.93 -10.99
CA LYS A 8 0.13 -2.10 -10.16
C LYS A 8 -0.10 -1.67 -8.71
N ALA A 9 -0.75 -0.52 -8.50
CA ALA A 9 -1.08 -0.04 -7.16
C ALA A 9 -1.99 -1.02 -6.40
N LYS A 10 -3.03 -1.55 -7.06
CA LYS A 10 -3.90 -2.57 -6.47
C LYS A 10 -3.14 -3.87 -6.19
N ALA A 11 -2.25 -4.29 -7.08
CA ALA A 11 -1.44 -5.48 -6.87
C ALA A 11 -0.50 -5.34 -5.66
N GLU A 12 0.13 -4.18 -5.48
CA GLU A 12 0.96 -3.89 -4.31
C GLU A 12 0.14 -3.86 -3.01
N GLN A 13 -1.07 -3.28 -3.01
CA GLN A 13 -1.96 -3.34 -1.85
C GLN A 13 -2.35 -4.79 -1.48
N VAL A 14 -2.70 -5.61 -2.48
CA VAL A 14 -3.02 -7.03 -2.26
C VAL A 14 -1.80 -7.77 -1.70
N LYS A 15 -0.61 -7.57 -2.28
CA LYS A 15 0.64 -8.16 -1.80
C LYS A 15 0.94 -7.78 -0.36
N GLY A 16 0.75 -6.51 0.02
CA GLY A 16 0.91 -6.04 1.39
C GLY A 16 -0.09 -6.68 2.36
N ARG A 17 -1.34 -6.88 1.96
CA ARG A 17 -2.34 -7.63 2.75
C ARG A 17 -1.95 -9.09 2.94
N VAL A 18 -1.47 -9.74 1.88
CA VAL A 18 -0.99 -11.12 1.94
C VAL A 18 0.20 -11.23 2.89
N LYS A 19 1.23 -10.39 2.76
CA LYS A 19 2.36 -10.37 3.71
C LYS A 19 1.91 -10.17 5.15
N GLU A 20 0.99 -9.24 5.41
CA GLU A 20 0.53 -8.98 6.77
C GLU A 20 -0.24 -10.18 7.37
N ALA A 21 -1.06 -10.85 6.55
CA ALA A 21 -1.81 -12.04 6.96
C ALA A 21 -0.89 -13.24 7.15
N THR A 22 0.02 -13.49 6.20
CA THR A 22 0.99 -14.58 6.26
C THR A 22 1.98 -14.38 7.40
N GLY A 23 2.50 -13.17 7.62
CA GLY A 23 3.37 -12.86 8.76
C GLY A 23 2.66 -13.03 10.09
N ARG A 24 1.38 -12.65 10.18
CA ARG A 24 0.56 -12.87 11.38
C ARG A 24 0.29 -14.36 11.63
N ALA A 25 0.02 -15.14 10.59
CA ALA A 25 -0.25 -16.58 10.69
C ALA A 25 1.03 -17.40 10.96
N ALA A 26 2.16 -17.02 10.37
CA ALA A 26 3.45 -17.68 10.54
C ALA A 26 4.21 -17.21 11.81
N GLY A 27 3.68 -16.22 12.55
CA GLY A 27 4.37 -15.62 13.70
C GLY A 27 5.58 -14.76 13.35
N ASP A 28 5.78 -14.43 12.07
CA ASP A 28 6.89 -13.61 11.59
C ASP A 28 6.56 -12.11 11.70
N ARG A 29 7.11 -11.49 12.75
CA ARG A 29 6.99 -10.07 13.04
C ARG A 29 7.62 -9.18 11.97
N ARG A 30 8.66 -9.64 11.25
CA ARG A 30 9.28 -8.84 10.17
C ARG A 30 8.34 -8.71 8.99
N THR A 31 7.82 -9.84 8.50
CA THR A 31 6.88 -9.85 7.36
C THR A 31 5.60 -9.07 7.66
N GLN A 32 5.11 -9.14 8.91
CA GLN A 32 3.98 -8.33 9.37
C GLN A 32 4.30 -6.82 9.40
N ALA A 33 5.46 -6.44 9.94
CA ALA A 33 5.90 -5.04 10.01
C ALA A 33 6.13 -4.44 8.62
N GLU A 34 6.72 -5.20 7.69
CA GLU A 34 6.88 -4.79 6.30
C GLU A 34 5.53 -4.54 5.63
N GLY A 35 4.58 -5.46 5.77
CA GLY A 35 3.23 -5.31 5.21
C GLY A 35 2.49 -4.08 5.74
N ARG A 36 2.64 -3.76 7.03
CA ARG A 36 2.10 -2.53 7.64
C ARG A 36 2.76 -1.27 7.10
N THR A 37 4.09 -1.30 6.98
CA THR A 37 4.88 -0.14 6.54
C THR A 37 4.59 0.17 5.07
N GLU A 38 4.50 -0.84 4.20
CA GLU A 38 4.10 -0.68 2.80
C GLU A 38 2.68 -0.10 2.68
N ARG A 39 1.73 -0.56 3.51
CA ARG A 39 0.35 -0.06 3.50
C ARG A 39 0.27 1.40 3.94
N ALA A 40 0.91 1.75 5.06
CA ALA A 40 0.95 3.12 5.57
C ALA A 40 1.61 4.09 4.57
N LYS A 41 2.71 3.66 3.92
CA LYS A 41 3.39 4.47 2.91
C LYS A 41 2.52 4.67 1.66
N GLY A 42 1.75 3.66 1.27
CA GLY A 42 0.75 3.75 0.21
C GLY A 42 -0.35 4.76 0.52
N ASP A 43 -0.95 4.66 1.70
CA ASP A 43 -2.03 5.56 2.14
C ASP A 43 -1.56 7.02 2.23
N ILE A 44 -0.36 7.25 2.78
CA ILE A 44 0.24 8.60 2.84
C ILE A 44 0.45 9.16 1.43
N ARG A 45 0.91 8.33 0.49
CA ARG A 45 1.15 8.76 -0.89
C ARG A 45 -0.16 9.08 -1.61
N GLU A 46 -1.18 8.24 -1.45
CA GLU A 46 -2.51 8.47 -2.04
C GLU A 46 -3.11 9.77 -1.50
N THR A 47 -3.06 9.96 -0.17
CA THR A 47 -3.54 11.19 0.49
C THR A 47 -2.78 12.43 0.01
N ALA A 48 -1.44 12.34 -0.09
CA ALA A 48 -0.62 13.44 -0.58
C ALA A 48 -0.87 13.76 -2.07
N GLU A 49 -1.12 12.75 -2.89
CA GLU A 49 -1.51 12.93 -4.30
C GLU A 49 -2.90 13.56 -4.43
N ASP A 50 -3.88 13.14 -3.62
CA ASP A 50 -5.22 13.72 -3.60
C ASP A 50 -5.22 15.17 -3.11
N VAL A 51 -4.47 15.50 -2.04
CA VAL A 51 -4.30 16.88 -1.58
C VAL A 51 -3.66 17.74 -2.67
N ARG A 52 -2.57 17.28 -3.30
CA ARG A 52 -1.94 18.02 -4.43
C ARG A 52 -2.91 18.19 -5.59
N ARG A 53 -3.74 17.19 -5.89
CA ARG A 53 -4.72 17.25 -6.96
C ARG A 53 -5.82 18.28 -6.67
N THR A 54 -6.22 18.40 -5.41
CA THR A 54 -7.23 19.36 -4.96
C THR A 54 -6.67 20.78 -4.97
N LEU A 55 -5.40 20.97 -4.57
CA LEU A 55 -4.70 22.26 -4.61
C LEU A 55 -4.30 22.72 -6.02
N LYS A 56 -4.13 21.79 -6.97
CA LYS A 56 -3.85 22.10 -8.38
C LYS A 56 -5.11 22.41 -9.21
N LYS A 57 -6.30 22.42 -8.60
CA LYS A 57 -7.57 22.68 -9.27
C LYS A 57 -7.97 24.14 -9.16
#